data_AF-A0A1E8EZS4-F1
#
_entry.id   AF-A0A1E8EZS4-F1
#
_cell.length_a   1.000
_cell.length_b   1.000
_cell.length_c   1.000
_cell.angle_alpha   90.00
_cell.angle_beta   90.00
_cell.angle_gamma   90.00
#
_symmetry.space_group_name_H-M   'P 1'
#
loop_
_entity.id
_entity.type
_entity.pdbx_description
1 polymer ?
#
loop_
_entity_poly.entity_id
_entity_poly.type
_entity_poly.pdbx_seq_one_letter_code
_entity_poly.pdbx_strand_id
1 'polypeptide(L)'
;MKKIPYGISNFQTIIEDNYLYVDKTKYIEILEDFAPYQFFIRPRRFGKSLFISMLESYYDINKKDEFDNIFGNLYIGKNPTQYRNKFLVWKISFAGVDTGNGEEELRKSFNTKVLLSVKKFINEYSNLLDDKNIPKEVESAEMLVQYVSLLASKINKQIFVLIDEYDNFANELITGDRKSTYESILHGEGFVKSFYKAIKDCTNDNFKRIFITGVSPIMLDDLTSGFNITENLTIEENLNSVFGFTKKELEMIIEQIDVDKNEKDKLIKDMTFYYNGYKFNKNGEKIFNPDMTMYFLKNYLRYKRYPEEMIDFNVRTDYGRINRLAINFKDDSLITDIMNTGKTKTKLVEKFNISSMYDNTENFKSLLFYLGMLTIKGVEANNVILGIPNYVIKNIYWEEFYDRINKSIRLDNSKIADSISKMRIDGEITTFIEEFKNILNDLSNRDLMRFDEKYVKMILLTLFAVDNTYLINSELENNSGYSDIYLKTKIQFKEYTKYEWLIELKYIKESEKKKLESIKKEGLEQLKKYENSKMINESVRDSILKSILVIVVGKNEVYVY
;
A
#
# COMPACT_ATOMS: atom_id res chain seq x y z
N MET A 1 -12.34 12.00 25.36
CA MET A 1 -11.91 11.76 23.97
C MET A 1 -11.70 10.26 23.78
N LYS A 2 -12.17 9.68 22.68
CA LYS A 2 -12.00 8.23 22.41
C LYS A 2 -10.53 7.89 22.15
N LYS A 3 -10.10 6.67 22.51
CA LYS A 3 -8.74 6.18 22.23
C LYS A 3 -8.59 5.93 20.72
N ILE A 4 -7.42 6.23 20.15
CA ILE A 4 -7.12 5.93 18.74
C ILE A 4 -6.72 4.46 18.62
N PRO A 5 -7.44 3.63 17.82
CA PRO A 5 -7.04 2.25 17.60
C PRO A 5 -5.87 2.22 16.62
N TYR A 6 -4.71 1.79 17.11
CA TYR A 6 -3.52 1.62 16.28
C TYR A 6 -3.03 0.18 16.45
N GLY A 7 -3.07 -0.59 15.36
CA GLY A 7 -2.72 -2.02 15.36
C GLY A 7 -3.75 -2.96 16.00
N ILE A 8 -4.97 -2.47 16.30
CA ILE A 8 -6.05 -3.30 16.86
C ILE A 8 -6.93 -3.82 15.73
N SER A 9 -6.93 -5.14 15.52
CA SER A 9 -7.74 -5.81 14.49
C SER A 9 -8.95 -6.56 15.05
N ASN A 10 -9.16 -6.55 16.37
CA ASN A 10 -10.34 -7.12 16.99
C ASN A 10 -11.45 -6.05 17.05
N PHE A 11 -12.53 -6.30 16.31
CA PHE A 11 -13.66 -5.38 16.22
C PHE A 11 -14.41 -5.22 17.54
N GLN A 12 -14.67 -6.33 18.24
CA GLN A 12 -15.35 -6.32 19.53
C GLN A 12 -14.58 -5.47 20.56
N THR A 13 -13.25 -5.64 20.64
CA THR A 13 -12.40 -4.79 21.50
C THR A 13 -12.52 -3.30 21.16
N ILE A 14 -12.56 -2.94 19.87
CA ILE A 14 -12.71 -1.53 19.47
C ILE A 14 -14.03 -0.94 20.00
N ILE A 15 -15.12 -1.70 19.93
CA ILE A 15 -16.44 -1.26 20.38
C ILE A 15 -16.52 -1.22 21.91
N GLU A 16 -16.16 -2.32 22.58
CA GLU A 16 -16.29 -2.48 24.04
C GLU A 16 -15.39 -1.53 24.83
N ASP A 17 -14.15 -1.35 24.38
CA ASP A 17 -13.20 -0.43 25.03
C ASP A 17 -13.37 1.03 24.55
N ASN A 18 -14.43 1.31 23.78
CA ASN A 18 -14.82 2.63 23.28
C ASN A 18 -13.69 3.37 22.54
N TYR A 19 -13.01 2.66 21.64
CA TYR A 19 -12.07 3.25 20.70
C TYR A 19 -12.80 4.08 19.64
N LEU A 20 -12.07 5.00 19.00
CA LEU A 20 -12.55 5.71 17.81
C LEU A 20 -12.83 4.69 16.70
N TYR A 21 -14.07 4.66 16.21
CA TYR A 21 -14.49 3.74 15.15
C TYR A 21 -15.33 4.49 14.13
N VAL A 22 -15.05 4.25 12.84
CA VAL A 22 -15.87 4.70 11.73
C VAL A 22 -16.77 3.55 11.32
N ASP A 23 -18.07 3.78 11.36
CA ASP A 23 -19.05 2.72 11.10
C ASP A 23 -19.05 2.27 9.63
N LYS A 24 -18.56 1.04 9.41
CA LYS A 24 -18.55 0.35 8.12
C LYS A 24 -19.57 -0.78 8.06
N THR A 25 -20.45 -0.91 9.06
CA THR A 25 -21.37 -2.05 9.16
C THR A 25 -22.43 -2.09 8.07
N LYS A 26 -22.75 -0.95 7.43
CA LYS A 26 -23.62 -0.91 6.23
C LYS A 26 -23.16 -1.79 5.08
N TYR A 27 -21.86 -2.04 4.98
CA TYR A 27 -21.32 -2.87 3.92
C TYR A 27 -21.66 -4.35 4.10
N ILE A 28 -22.10 -4.78 5.28
CA ILE A 28 -22.61 -6.13 5.51
C ILE A 28 -23.84 -6.36 4.63
N GLU A 29 -24.82 -5.46 4.68
CA GLU A 29 -26.03 -5.51 3.85
C GLU A 29 -25.67 -5.52 2.35
N ILE A 30 -24.79 -4.60 1.92
CA ILE A 30 -24.35 -4.52 0.52
C ILE A 30 -23.64 -5.81 0.08
N LEU A 31 -22.79 -6.41 0.92
CA LEU A 31 -22.13 -7.68 0.62
C LEU A 31 -23.11 -8.84 0.52
N GLU A 32 -24.25 -8.78 1.19
CA GLU A 32 -25.25 -9.85 1.13
C GLU A 32 -25.96 -9.94 -0.22
N ASP A 33 -26.00 -8.84 -0.99
CA ASP A 33 -26.59 -8.76 -2.33
C ASP A 33 -25.71 -9.40 -3.43
N PHE A 34 -24.41 -9.57 -3.18
CA PHE A 34 -23.48 -10.25 -4.09
C PHE A 34 -23.51 -11.77 -3.92
N ALA A 35 -22.79 -12.49 -4.79
CA ALA A 35 -22.66 -13.93 -4.69
C ALA A 35 -22.16 -14.35 -3.30
N PRO A 36 -22.58 -15.51 -2.76
CA PRO A 36 -22.21 -15.94 -1.41
C PRO A 36 -20.71 -16.27 -1.25
N TYR A 37 -19.98 -16.45 -2.35
CA TYR A 37 -18.56 -16.80 -2.35
C TYR A 37 -17.76 -15.64 -2.92
N GLN A 38 -17.08 -14.94 -2.03
CA GLN A 38 -16.54 -13.62 -2.32
C GLN A 38 -15.04 -13.59 -2.14
N PHE A 39 -14.40 -12.90 -3.05
CA PHE A 39 -12.98 -12.64 -3.03
C PHE A 39 -12.75 -11.13 -3.05
N PHE A 40 -11.97 -10.61 -2.11
CA PHE A 40 -11.78 -9.17 -1.96
C PHE A 40 -10.35 -8.85 -1.51
N ILE A 41 -9.55 -8.22 -2.37
CA ILE A 41 -8.19 -7.77 -2.00
C ILE A 41 -8.08 -6.26 -1.83
N ARG A 42 -7.15 -5.86 -0.96
CA ARG A 42 -6.72 -4.47 -0.78
C ARG A 42 -5.26 -4.47 -0.35
N PRO A 43 -4.56 -3.33 -0.49
CA PRO A 43 -3.21 -3.19 0.03
C PRO A 43 -3.12 -3.54 1.54
N ARG A 44 -1.91 -3.82 2.04
CA ARG A 44 -1.69 -4.02 3.48
C ARG A 44 -2.15 -2.79 4.27
N ARG A 45 -2.53 -3.01 5.55
CA ARG A 45 -2.88 -1.92 6.48
C ARG A 45 -4.13 -1.10 6.09
N PHE A 46 -5.03 -1.68 5.29
CA PHE A 46 -6.33 -1.09 4.92
C PHE A 46 -7.51 -1.46 5.83
N GLY A 47 -7.27 -2.21 6.91
CA GLY A 47 -8.33 -2.62 7.84
C GLY A 47 -9.07 -3.93 7.48
N LYS A 48 -8.48 -4.76 6.61
CA LYS A 48 -9.04 -6.06 6.20
C LYS A 48 -9.36 -6.98 7.39
N SER A 49 -8.37 -7.22 8.26
CA SER A 49 -8.55 -8.11 9.42
C SER A 49 -9.58 -7.57 10.43
N LEU A 50 -9.69 -6.24 10.57
CA LEU A 50 -10.73 -5.62 11.38
C LEU A 50 -12.12 -5.88 10.79
N PHE A 51 -12.26 -5.77 9.47
CA PHE A 51 -13.51 -6.09 8.78
C PHE A 51 -13.87 -7.58 8.89
N ILE A 52 -12.90 -8.49 8.76
CA ILE A 52 -13.09 -9.92 9.02
C ILE A 52 -13.60 -10.15 10.44
N SER A 53 -13.01 -9.48 11.45
CA SER A 53 -13.46 -9.58 12.84
C SER A 53 -14.89 -9.02 13.04
N MET A 54 -15.28 -8.00 12.27
CA MET A 54 -16.65 -7.48 12.27
C MET A 54 -17.64 -8.47 11.66
N LEU A 55 -17.30 -9.11 10.53
CA LEU A 55 -18.11 -10.17 9.93
C LEU A 55 -18.25 -11.36 10.89
N GLU A 56 -17.14 -11.83 11.46
CA GLU A 56 -17.12 -12.88 12.49
C GLU A 56 -18.11 -12.56 13.62
N SER A 57 -18.06 -11.34 14.16
CA SER A 57 -18.95 -10.91 15.25
C SER A 57 -20.43 -10.83 14.84
N TYR A 58 -20.72 -10.44 13.59
CA TYR A 58 -22.10 -10.24 13.12
C TYR A 58 -22.82 -11.56 12.77
N TYR A 59 -22.09 -12.49 12.15
CA TYR A 59 -22.69 -13.71 11.59
C TYR A 59 -22.67 -14.89 12.57
N ASP A 60 -21.79 -14.88 13.58
CA ASP A 60 -21.63 -15.97 14.54
C ASP A 60 -22.85 -16.14 15.44
N ILE A 61 -23.36 -17.37 15.53
CA ILE A 61 -24.48 -17.76 16.39
C ILE A 61 -24.19 -17.54 17.88
N ASN A 62 -22.93 -17.67 18.31
CA ASN A 62 -22.54 -17.46 19.71
C ASN A 62 -22.65 -15.98 20.13
N LYS A 63 -22.69 -15.05 19.17
CA LYS A 63 -22.77 -13.60 19.42
C LYS A 63 -24.19 -13.06 19.50
N LYS A 64 -25.21 -13.94 19.47
CA LYS A 64 -26.62 -13.56 19.51
C LYS A 64 -26.98 -12.73 20.74
N ASP A 65 -26.52 -13.12 21.92
CA ASP A 65 -26.86 -12.45 23.18
C ASP A 65 -26.04 -11.16 23.40
N GLU A 66 -24.92 -11.02 22.68
CA GLU A 66 -24.05 -9.84 22.69
C GLU A 66 -24.40 -8.82 21.58
N PHE A 67 -25.37 -9.14 20.70
CA PHE A 67 -25.63 -8.38 19.47
C PHE A 67 -25.91 -6.89 19.74
N ASP A 68 -26.79 -6.58 20.69
CA ASP A 68 -27.16 -5.20 20.98
C ASP A 68 -25.98 -4.41 21.58
N ASN A 69 -25.11 -5.07 22.36
CA ASN A 69 -23.91 -4.45 22.92
C ASN A 69 -22.87 -4.13 21.83
N ILE A 70 -22.69 -5.04 20.87
CA ILE A 70 -21.68 -4.90 19.81
C ILE A 70 -22.18 -3.98 18.67
N PHE A 71 -23.44 -4.12 18.25
CA PHE A 71 -23.96 -3.48 17.04
C PHE A 71 -25.07 -2.46 17.27
N GLY A 72 -25.72 -2.41 18.44
CA GLY A 72 -26.96 -1.63 18.64
C GLY A 72 -26.86 -0.13 18.29
N ASN A 73 -25.67 0.46 18.43
CA ASN A 73 -25.41 1.86 18.06
C ASN A 73 -24.97 2.07 16.60
N LEU A 74 -24.66 1.00 15.88
CA LEU A 74 -24.14 0.98 14.51
C LEU A 74 -25.29 0.79 13.50
N TYR A 75 -25.02 1.05 12.22
CA TYR A 75 -25.98 0.92 11.14
C TYR A 75 -26.63 -0.46 11.09
N ILE A 76 -25.83 -1.53 11.12
CA ILE A 76 -26.36 -2.90 10.99
C ILE A 76 -27.13 -3.37 12.23
N GLY A 77 -26.87 -2.78 13.41
CA GLY A 77 -27.67 -3.08 14.60
C GLY A 77 -29.09 -2.52 14.49
N LYS A 78 -29.22 -1.38 13.80
CA LYS A 78 -30.51 -0.74 13.49
C LYS A 78 -31.19 -1.34 12.25
N ASN A 79 -30.42 -1.94 11.36
CA ASN A 79 -30.88 -2.56 10.12
C ASN A 79 -30.36 -4.02 10.01
N PRO A 80 -30.73 -4.92 10.94
CA PRO A 80 -30.24 -6.29 10.91
C PRO A 80 -30.79 -7.04 9.70
N THR A 81 -29.91 -7.74 9.00
CA THR A 81 -30.24 -8.59 7.87
C THR A 81 -30.76 -9.95 8.33
N GLN A 82 -31.27 -10.74 7.39
CA GLN A 82 -31.74 -12.09 7.65
C GLN A 82 -30.63 -13.06 8.11
N TYR A 83 -29.35 -12.73 7.95
CA TYR A 83 -28.23 -13.61 8.28
C TYR A 83 -27.54 -13.34 9.63
N ARG A 84 -28.01 -12.31 10.35
CA ARG A 84 -27.58 -11.97 11.71
C ARG A 84 -27.50 -13.21 12.62
N ASN A 85 -26.32 -13.47 13.19
CA ASN A 85 -26.04 -14.53 14.15
C ASN A 85 -26.59 -15.92 13.75
N LYS A 86 -26.50 -16.31 12.47
CA LYS A 86 -27.06 -17.58 11.96
C LYS A 86 -26.05 -18.69 11.69
N PHE A 87 -24.76 -18.38 11.63
CA PHE A 87 -23.75 -19.32 11.15
C PHE A 87 -22.80 -19.78 12.25
N LEU A 88 -22.20 -20.95 12.05
CA LEU A 88 -20.90 -21.26 12.64
C LEU A 88 -19.85 -20.56 11.78
N VAL A 89 -19.00 -19.72 12.36
CA VAL A 89 -17.97 -19.00 11.62
C VAL A 89 -16.66 -19.77 11.73
N TRP A 90 -16.13 -20.22 10.59
CA TRP A 90 -14.81 -20.84 10.53
C TRP A 90 -13.80 -19.87 9.93
N LYS A 91 -12.91 -19.35 10.78
CA LYS A 91 -11.91 -18.36 10.40
C LYS A 91 -10.51 -18.98 10.29
N ILE A 92 -9.85 -18.72 9.17
CA ILE A 92 -8.49 -19.19 8.85
C ILE A 92 -7.63 -17.97 8.51
N SER A 93 -6.43 -17.90 9.08
CA SER A 93 -5.42 -16.91 8.69
C SER A 93 -4.14 -17.64 8.30
N PHE A 94 -3.63 -17.33 7.11
CA PHE A 94 -2.36 -17.88 6.61
C PHE A 94 -1.15 -17.00 6.95
N ALA A 95 -1.31 -16.09 7.92
CA ALA A 95 -0.22 -15.37 8.54
C ALA A 95 0.81 -16.33 9.15
N GLY A 96 2.09 -16.15 8.84
CA GLY A 96 3.19 -16.92 9.44
C GLY A 96 3.20 -18.41 9.05
N VAL A 97 2.76 -18.75 7.85
CA VAL A 97 3.11 -20.02 7.18
C VAL A 97 4.60 -19.97 6.82
N ASP A 98 5.36 -21.01 7.17
CA ASP A 98 6.80 -21.09 6.91
C ASP A 98 7.08 -21.41 5.44
N THR A 99 7.76 -20.50 4.74
CA THR A 99 8.21 -20.69 3.35
C THR A 99 9.72 -20.92 3.23
N GLY A 100 10.42 -20.99 4.36
CA GLY A 100 11.88 -20.92 4.49
C GLY A 100 12.61 -22.24 4.25
N ASN A 101 11.93 -23.38 4.38
CA ASN A 101 12.58 -24.69 4.47
C ASN A 101 12.15 -25.70 3.38
N GLY A 102 11.69 -25.20 2.23
CA GLY A 102 11.28 -26.02 1.08
C GLY A 102 9.80 -26.43 1.10
N GLU A 103 9.40 -27.25 0.12
CA GLU A 103 7.99 -27.61 -0.12
C GLU A 103 7.37 -28.43 1.02
N GLU A 104 8.11 -29.39 1.57
CA GLU A 104 7.58 -30.30 2.61
C GLU A 104 7.24 -29.53 3.89
N GLU A 105 8.15 -28.69 4.39
CA GLU A 105 7.90 -27.89 5.58
C GLU A 105 6.82 -26.83 5.33
N LEU A 106 6.75 -26.27 4.12
CA LEU A 106 5.66 -25.38 3.72
C LEU A 106 4.30 -26.10 3.79
N ARG A 107 4.19 -27.30 3.22
CA ARG A 107 2.94 -28.10 3.27
C ARG A 107 2.58 -28.43 4.72
N LYS A 108 3.54 -28.83 5.53
CA LYS A 108 3.35 -29.13 6.95
C LYS A 108 2.91 -27.89 7.74
N SER A 109 3.52 -26.74 7.49
CA SER A 109 3.16 -25.47 8.11
C SER A 109 1.75 -25.04 7.72
N PHE A 110 1.40 -25.17 6.44
CA PHE A 110 0.05 -24.93 5.91
C PHE A 110 -1.00 -25.84 6.58
N ASN A 111 -0.78 -27.16 6.58
CA ASN A 111 -1.67 -28.12 7.25
C ASN A 111 -1.81 -27.80 8.74
N THR A 112 -0.72 -27.42 9.41
CA THR A 112 -0.72 -27.03 10.82
C THR A 112 -1.60 -25.80 11.06
N LYS A 113 -1.54 -24.78 10.19
CA LYS A 113 -2.41 -23.59 10.29
C LYS A 113 -3.89 -23.95 10.16
N VAL A 114 -4.23 -24.81 9.20
CA VAL A 114 -5.60 -25.29 9.03
C VAL A 114 -6.02 -26.10 10.26
N LEU A 115 -5.19 -27.03 10.76
CA LEU A 115 -5.48 -27.83 11.95
C LEU A 115 -5.74 -26.97 13.19
N LEU A 116 -4.91 -25.95 13.42
CA LEU A 116 -5.09 -25.00 14.54
C LEU A 116 -6.41 -24.23 14.41
N SER A 117 -6.79 -23.83 13.20
CA SER A 117 -8.08 -23.18 12.96
C SER A 117 -9.27 -24.12 13.25
N VAL A 118 -9.16 -25.40 12.91
CA VAL A 118 -10.19 -26.42 13.22
C VAL A 118 -10.30 -26.64 14.72
N LYS A 119 -9.16 -26.77 15.43
CA LYS A 119 -9.16 -26.89 16.90
C LYS A 119 -9.83 -25.68 17.57
N LYS A 120 -9.55 -24.48 17.07
CA LYS A 120 -10.18 -23.25 17.55
C LYS A 120 -11.70 -23.27 17.31
N PHE A 121 -12.13 -23.61 16.10
CA PHE A 121 -13.54 -23.75 15.74
C PHE A 121 -14.28 -24.75 16.64
N ILE A 122 -13.71 -25.94 16.87
CA ILE A 122 -14.30 -26.95 17.75
C ILE A 122 -14.43 -26.43 19.18
N ASN A 123 -13.43 -25.72 19.67
CA ASN A 123 -13.46 -25.15 21.02
C ASN A 123 -14.54 -24.07 21.16
N GLU A 124 -14.66 -23.16 20.18
CA GLU A 124 -15.67 -22.09 20.16
C GLU A 124 -17.10 -22.63 20.12
N TYR A 125 -17.32 -23.74 19.42
CA TYR A 125 -18.63 -24.39 19.30
C TYR A 125 -18.77 -25.65 20.14
N SER A 126 -17.95 -25.81 21.18
CA SER A 126 -17.88 -27.02 22.01
C SER A 126 -19.18 -27.37 22.74
N ASN A 127 -20.08 -26.40 22.93
CA ASN A 127 -21.41 -26.61 23.50
C ASN A 127 -22.43 -27.14 22.47
N LEU A 128 -22.14 -26.97 21.18
CA LEU A 128 -22.99 -27.41 20.08
C LEU A 128 -22.49 -28.72 19.45
N LEU A 129 -21.18 -29.00 19.57
CA LEU A 129 -20.53 -30.14 18.93
C LEU A 129 -20.35 -31.31 19.92
N ASP A 130 -20.87 -32.47 19.53
CA ASP A 130 -20.74 -33.72 20.30
C ASP A 130 -19.34 -34.34 20.17
N ASP A 131 -18.71 -34.18 19.01
CA ASP A 131 -17.38 -34.73 18.70
C ASP A 131 -16.31 -33.62 18.76
N LYS A 132 -15.35 -33.79 19.66
CA LYS A 132 -14.34 -32.78 20.02
C LYS A 132 -12.91 -33.21 19.69
N ASN A 133 -12.72 -34.45 19.26
CA ASN A 133 -11.40 -35.03 19.04
C ASN A 133 -11.18 -35.25 17.55
N ILE A 134 -10.28 -34.46 16.98
CA ILE A 134 -9.84 -34.65 15.59
C ILE A 134 -9.12 -36.02 15.50
N PRO A 135 -9.59 -36.95 14.64
CA PRO A 135 -8.93 -38.24 14.45
C PRO A 135 -7.48 -38.06 13.99
N LYS A 136 -6.58 -38.94 14.41
CA LYS A 136 -5.15 -38.84 14.07
C LYS A 136 -4.90 -38.97 12.58
N GLU A 137 -5.78 -39.65 11.85
CA GLU A 137 -5.70 -39.84 10.41
C GLU A 137 -6.04 -38.56 9.61
N VAL A 138 -6.66 -37.57 10.24
CA VAL A 138 -7.07 -36.30 9.63
C VAL A 138 -5.93 -35.28 9.77
N GLU A 139 -4.93 -35.40 8.89
CA GLU A 139 -3.71 -34.58 8.95
C GLU A 139 -3.60 -33.53 7.84
N SER A 140 -4.22 -33.77 6.68
CA SER A 140 -4.14 -32.84 5.54
C SER A 140 -5.22 -31.77 5.59
N ALA A 141 -4.91 -30.60 5.03
CA ALA A 141 -5.82 -29.47 5.00
C ALA A 141 -7.17 -29.80 4.34
N GLU A 142 -7.18 -30.58 3.25
CA GLU A 142 -8.41 -31.02 2.59
C GLU A 142 -9.26 -31.95 3.46
N MET A 143 -8.65 -32.88 4.22
CA MET A 143 -9.37 -33.74 5.15
C MET A 143 -9.95 -32.95 6.32
N LEU A 144 -9.22 -31.93 6.80
CA LEU A 144 -9.67 -31.02 7.86
C LEU A 144 -10.89 -30.19 7.43
N VAL A 145 -10.94 -29.73 6.17
CA VAL A 145 -12.11 -29.06 5.60
C VAL A 145 -13.34 -29.97 5.64
N GLN A 146 -13.20 -31.21 5.16
CA GLN A 146 -14.27 -32.20 5.17
C GLN A 146 -14.74 -32.53 6.59
N TYR A 147 -13.81 -32.60 7.55
CA TYR A 147 -14.14 -32.84 8.95
C TYR A 147 -14.97 -31.70 9.56
N VAL A 148 -14.62 -30.44 9.29
CA VAL A 148 -15.42 -29.27 9.73
C VAL A 148 -16.83 -29.31 9.12
N SER A 149 -16.94 -29.63 7.82
CA SER A 149 -18.24 -29.83 7.16
C SER A 149 -19.05 -30.93 7.86
N LEU A 150 -18.45 -32.09 8.11
CA LEU A 150 -19.12 -33.21 8.77
C LEU A 150 -19.65 -32.85 10.17
N LEU A 151 -18.85 -32.14 10.97
CA LEU A 151 -19.24 -31.68 12.30
C LEU A 151 -20.48 -30.79 12.26
N ALA A 152 -20.52 -29.82 11.35
CA ALA A 152 -21.67 -28.92 11.22
C ALA A 152 -22.91 -29.62 10.64
N SER A 153 -22.74 -30.57 9.71
CA SER A 153 -23.84 -31.36 9.14
C SER A 153 -24.53 -32.24 10.19
N LYS A 154 -23.77 -32.83 11.13
CA LYS A 154 -24.35 -33.62 12.26
C LYS A 154 -25.34 -32.83 13.10
N ILE A 155 -25.16 -31.51 13.20
CA ILE A 155 -26.02 -30.61 13.99
C ILE A 155 -26.89 -29.71 13.12
N ASN A 156 -26.95 -29.99 11.81
CA ASN A 156 -27.72 -29.24 10.81
C ASN A 156 -27.48 -27.72 10.88
N LYS A 157 -26.21 -27.32 10.96
CA LYS A 157 -25.78 -25.91 10.96
C LYS A 157 -25.00 -25.57 9.70
N GLN A 158 -25.13 -24.32 9.30
CA GLN A 158 -24.46 -23.75 8.14
C GLN A 158 -23.20 -23.01 8.59
N ILE A 159 -22.16 -23.05 7.76
CA ILE A 159 -20.86 -22.43 8.03
C ILE A 159 -20.66 -21.19 7.15
N PHE A 160 -20.11 -20.15 7.77
CA PHE A 160 -19.47 -19.03 7.06
C PHE A 160 -17.95 -19.17 7.18
N VAL A 161 -17.27 -19.41 6.05
CA VAL A 161 -15.80 -19.49 6.00
C VAL A 161 -15.20 -18.10 5.77
N LEU A 162 -14.29 -17.70 6.66
CA LEU A 162 -13.51 -16.46 6.54
C LEU A 162 -12.03 -16.81 6.35
N ILE A 163 -11.42 -16.35 5.26
CA ILE A 163 -10.00 -16.57 4.98
C ILE A 163 -9.29 -15.22 4.89
N ASP A 164 -8.35 -14.98 5.81
CA ASP A 164 -7.47 -13.80 5.81
C ASP A 164 -6.05 -14.18 5.38
N GLU A 165 -5.34 -13.22 4.80
CA GLU A 165 -3.96 -13.36 4.32
C GLU A 165 -3.73 -14.56 3.39
N TYR A 166 -4.70 -14.85 2.52
CA TYR A 166 -4.70 -16.04 1.65
C TYR A 166 -3.45 -16.19 0.77
N ASP A 167 -2.81 -15.06 0.45
CA ASP A 167 -1.65 -14.93 -0.43
C ASP A 167 -0.32 -14.71 0.32
N ASN A 168 -0.32 -14.72 1.65
CA ASN A 168 0.87 -14.34 2.43
C ASN A 168 2.08 -15.24 2.09
N PHE A 169 1.93 -16.56 2.12
CA PHE A 169 3.02 -17.48 1.78
C PHE A 169 3.49 -17.35 0.32
N ALA A 170 2.59 -17.09 -0.63
CA ALA A 170 2.98 -16.84 -2.00
C ALA A 170 3.84 -15.57 -2.12
N ASN A 171 3.42 -14.48 -1.48
CA ASN A 171 4.21 -13.25 -1.45
C ASN A 171 5.60 -13.49 -0.85
N GLU A 172 5.73 -14.33 0.19
CA GLU A 172 7.05 -14.64 0.77
C GLU A 172 7.94 -15.48 -0.17
N LEU A 173 7.38 -16.48 -0.85
CA LEU A 173 8.10 -17.29 -1.83
C LEU A 173 8.62 -16.47 -3.00
N ILE A 174 7.81 -15.53 -3.49
CA ILE A 174 8.20 -14.62 -4.58
C ILE A 174 9.32 -13.68 -4.11
N THR A 175 9.25 -13.16 -2.89
CA THR A 175 10.27 -12.23 -2.36
C THR A 175 11.62 -12.93 -2.19
N GLY A 176 11.61 -14.23 -1.88
CA GLY A 176 12.82 -15.01 -1.65
C GLY A 176 13.45 -15.63 -2.91
N ASP A 177 13.03 -15.23 -4.11
CA ASP A 177 13.45 -15.81 -5.40
C ASP A 177 13.25 -17.34 -5.50
N ARG A 178 12.24 -17.88 -4.81
CA ARG A 178 11.95 -19.34 -4.73
C ARG A 178 10.93 -19.77 -5.78
N LYS A 179 11.18 -19.41 -7.03
CA LYS A 179 10.23 -19.65 -8.14
C LYS A 179 9.90 -21.13 -8.31
N SER A 180 10.88 -22.03 -8.19
CA SER A 180 10.66 -23.48 -8.30
C SER A 180 9.73 -24.03 -7.22
N THR A 181 9.85 -23.55 -5.97
CA THR A 181 8.96 -23.92 -4.87
C THR A 181 7.56 -23.33 -5.05
N TYR A 182 7.44 -22.11 -5.59
CA TYR A 182 6.13 -21.53 -5.94
C TYR A 182 5.43 -22.38 -7.02
N GLU A 183 6.16 -22.74 -8.08
CA GLU A 183 5.63 -23.52 -9.19
C GLU A 183 5.17 -24.92 -8.74
N SER A 184 5.92 -25.61 -7.87
CA SER A 184 5.56 -26.96 -7.42
C SER A 184 4.30 -27.02 -6.55
N ILE A 185 4.00 -25.96 -5.80
CA ILE A 185 2.85 -25.93 -4.87
C ILE A 185 1.54 -25.42 -5.50
N LEU A 186 1.62 -24.71 -6.63
CA LEU A 186 0.48 -24.08 -7.30
C LEU A 186 0.17 -24.64 -8.69
N HIS A 187 1.16 -25.16 -9.41
CA HIS A 187 0.92 -25.83 -10.69
C HIS A 187 0.50 -27.31 -10.49
N GLY A 188 -0.41 -27.79 -11.34
CA GLY A 188 -0.93 -29.16 -11.27
C GLY A 188 -2.00 -29.37 -10.18
N GLU A 189 -1.78 -30.37 -9.31
CA GLU A 189 -2.61 -30.74 -8.14
C GLU A 189 -1.92 -30.43 -6.81
N GLY A 190 -1.25 -29.28 -6.70
CA GLY A 190 -0.60 -28.84 -5.47
C GLY A 190 -1.56 -28.72 -4.28
N PHE A 191 -1.03 -28.88 -3.06
CA PHE A 191 -1.84 -29.00 -1.83
C PHE A 191 -2.73 -27.77 -1.55
N VAL A 192 -2.32 -26.56 -1.95
CA VAL A 192 -3.15 -25.35 -1.81
C VAL A 192 -4.41 -25.45 -2.67
N LYS A 193 -4.27 -25.91 -3.91
CA LYS A 193 -5.41 -26.10 -4.82
C LYS A 193 -6.35 -27.19 -4.32
N SER A 194 -5.82 -28.28 -3.76
CA SER A 194 -6.62 -29.34 -3.14
C SER A 194 -7.43 -28.84 -1.95
N PHE A 195 -6.84 -27.99 -1.10
CA PHE A 195 -7.56 -27.33 -0.01
C PHE A 195 -8.74 -26.49 -0.49
N TYR A 196 -8.54 -25.61 -1.49
CA TYR A 196 -9.65 -24.79 -2.02
C TYR A 196 -10.70 -25.63 -2.78
N LYS A 197 -10.30 -26.68 -3.50
CA LYS A 197 -11.26 -27.65 -4.09
C LYS A 197 -12.14 -28.26 -3.02
N ALA A 198 -11.55 -28.71 -1.89
CA ALA A 198 -12.32 -29.27 -0.77
C ALA A 198 -13.32 -28.25 -0.19
N ILE A 199 -12.92 -26.97 -0.06
CA ILE A 199 -13.83 -25.90 0.37
C ILE A 199 -15.00 -25.77 -0.63
N LYS A 200 -14.71 -25.77 -1.93
CA LYS A 200 -15.74 -25.71 -2.98
C LYS A 200 -16.68 -26.90 -2.90
N ASP A 201 -16.17 -28.10 -2.68
CA ASP A 201 -17.02 -29.30 -2.58
C ASP A 201 -18.02 -29.17 -1.41
N CYS A 202 -17.58 -28.64 -0.26
CA CYS A 202 -18.42 -28.38 0.91
C CYS A 202 -19.48 -27.28 0.68
N THR A 203 -19.37 -26.46 -0.37
CA THR A 203 -20.42 -25.47 -0.71
C THR A 203 -21.72 -26.10 -1.18
N ASN A 204 -21.68 -27.35 -1.65
CA ASN A 204 -22.87 -28.14 -1.99
C ASN A 204 -23.59 -28.71 -0.76
N ASP A 205 -22.97 -28.63 0.42
CA ASP A 205 -23.52 -29.14 1.68
C ASP A 205 -23.89 -27.97 2.62
N ASN A 206 -22.92 -27.48 3.40
CA ASN A 206 -23.20 -26.54 4.49
C ASN A 206 -22.29 -25.30 4.52
N PHE A 207 -21.31 -25.16 3.61
CA PHE A 207 -20.53 -23.94 3.47
C PHE A 207 -21.34 -22.91 2.70
N LYS A 208 -22.16 -22.14 3.42
CA LYS A 208 -23.17 -21.27 2.82
C LYS A 208 -22.62 -19.95 2.32
N ARG A 209 -21.59 -19.42 2.98
CA ARG A 209 -20.90 -18.18 2.60
C ARG A 209 -19.40 -18.34 2.75
N ILE A 210 -18.64 -17.64 1.92
CA ILE A 210 -17.19 -17.61 1.94
C ILE A 210 -16.73 -16.18 1.67
N PHE A 211 -15.81 -15.66 2.48
CA PHE A 211 -15.17 -14.37 2.25
C PHE A 211 -13.66 -14.53 2.37
N ILE A 212 -12.95 -14.30 1.27
CA ILE A 212 -11.50 -14.43 1.17
C ILE A 212 -10.88 -13.06 0.95
N THR A 213 -9.83 -12.75 1.70
CA THR A 213 -9.11 -11.48 1.58
C THR A 213 -7.60 -11.64 1.67
N GLY A 214 -6.89 -10.66 1.12
CA GLY A 214 -5.44 -10.65 1.00
C GLY A 214 -4.93 -9.38 0.31
N VAL A 215 -3.78 -9.45 -0.34
CA VAL A 215 -3.13 -8.30 -0.96
C VAL A 215 -3.07 -8.38 -2.48
N SER A 216 -2.63 -9.50 -3.03
CA SER A 216 -2.18 -9.63 -4.42
C SER A 216 -2.98 -10.68 -5.18
N PRO A 217 -3.40 -10.44 -6.43
CA PRO A 217 -4.16 -11.40 -7.22
C PRO A 217 -3.29 -12.50 -7.87
N ILE A 218 -1.97 -12.53 -7.64
CA ILE A 218 -1.03 -13.44 -8.33
C ILE A 218 -1.45 -14.91 -8.23
N MET A 219 -1.98 -15.31 -7.08
CA MET A 219 -2.45 -16.68 -6.86
C MET A 219 -3.84 -16.96 -7.46
N LEU A 220 -4.61 -15.93 -7.81
CA LEU A 220 -6.02 -16.11 -8.19
C LEU A 220 -6.17 -16.98 -9.43
N ASP A 221 -5.33 -16.78 -10.45
CA ASP A 221 -5.42 -17.56 -11.68
C ASP A 221 -5.15 -19.05 -11.40
N ASP A 222 -4.08 -19.34 -10.66
CA ASP A 222 -3.69 -20.70 -10.26
C ASP A 222 -4.78 -21.37 -9.39
N LEU A 223 -5.40 -20.61 -8.46
CA LEU A 223 -6.48 -21.07 -7.58
C LEU A 223 -7.82 -21.27 -8.34
N THR A 224 -8.14 -20.41 -9.32
CA THR A 224 -9.44 -20.45 -10.01
C THR A 224 -9.64 -21.68 -10.87
N SER A 225 -8.58 -22.37 -11.31
CA SER A 225 -8.73 -23.68 -11.97
C SER A 225 -9.35 -24.76 -11.06
N GLY A 226 -9.28 -24.61 -9.73
CA GLY A 226 -9.94 -25.47 -8.73
C GLY A 226 -11.11 -24.80 -7.99
N PHE A 227 -11.13 -23.46 -7.90
CA PHE A 227 -12.05 -22.67 -7.07
C PHE A 227 -12.72 -21.52 -7.87
N ASN A 228 -13.24 -21.83 -9.05
CA ASN A 228 -13.87 -20.87 -9.99
C ASN A 228 -15.26 -20.33 -9.59
N ILE A 229 -15.70 -20.54 -8.35
CA ILE A 229 -17.05 -20.14 -7.89
C ILE A 229 -17.08 -18.74 -7.26
N THR A 230 -15.92 -18.08 -7.15
CA THR A 230 -15.78 -16.80 -6.45
C THR A 230 -16.02 -15.59 -7.34
N GLU A 231 -16.77 -14.64 -6.79
CA GLU A 231 -16.93 -13.31 -7.36
C GLU A 231 -15.83 -12.38 -6.80
N ASN A 232 -15.11 -11.66 -7.67
CA ASN A 232 -14.06 -10.73 -7.28
C ASN A 232 -14.64 -9.34 -7.05
N LEU A 233 -14.76 -8.93 -5.80
CA LEU A 233 -15.37 -7.67 -5.38
C LEU A 233 -14.39 -6.49 -5.33
N THR A 234 -13.13 -6.73 -5.68
CA THR A 234 -12.03 -5.77 -5.47
C THR A 234 -12.26 -4.44 -6.17
N ILE A 235 -12.80 -4.45 -7.38
CA ILE A 235 -13.01 -3.23 -8.17
C ILE A 235 -14.47 -2.78 -8.20
N GLU A 236 -15.32 -3.34 -7.34
CA GLU A 236 -16.74 -3.01 -7.31
C GLU A 236 -17.00 -1.58 -6.82
N GLU A 237 -17.90 -0.87 -7.51
CA GLU A 237 -18.15 0.55 -7.28
C GLU A 237 -18.71 0.80 -5.88
N ASN A 238 -19.75 0.05 -5.50
CA ASN A 238 -20.41 0.17 -4.20
C ASN A 238 -19.54 -0.27 -3.03
N LEU A 239 -18.40 -0.91 -3.29
CA LEU A 239 -17.46 -1.41 -2.30
C LEU A 239 -16.13 -0.65 -2.31
N ASN A 240 -16.00 0.43 -3.08
CA ASN A 240 -14.77 1.23 -3.16
C ASN A 240 -14.29 1.70 -1.78
N SER A 241 -15.21 2.15 -0.93
CA SER A 241 -14.93 2.76 0.38
C SER A 241 -15.20 1.82 1.58
N VAL A 242 -15.35 0.50 1.34
CA VAL A 242 -15.54 -0.50 2.42
C VAL A 242 -14.34 -0.56 3.36
N PHE A 243 -13.15 -0.44 2.77
CA PHE A 243 -11.88 -0.23 3.44
C PHE A 243 -11.45 1.22 3.22
N GLY A 244 -10.72 1.80 4.17
CA GLY A 244 -10.33 3.21 4.06
C GLY A 244 -11.30 4.19 4.70
N PHE A 245 -10.88 5.44 4.78
CA PHE A 245 -11.75 6.55 5.17
C PHE A 245 -12.05 7.44 3.97
N THR A 246 -13.30 7.87 3.83
CA THR A 246 -13.65 8.95 2.90
C THR A 246 -13.19 10.28 3.47
N LYS A 247 -13.22 11.34 2.65
CA LYS A 247 -12.93 12.70 3.15
C LYS A 247 -13.90 13.11 4.28
N LYS A 248 -15.18 12.79 4.11
CA LYS A 248 -16.21 13.07 5.13
C LYS A 248 -15.94 12.30 6.43
N GLU A 249 -15.53 11.04 6.33
CA GLU A 249 -15.18 10.24 7.51
C GLU A 249 -13.93 10.77 8.22
N LEU A 250 -12.93 11.27 7.47
CA LEU A 250 -11.79 11.96 8.08
C LEU A 250 -12.23 13.24 8.80
N GLU A 251 -13.06 14.06 8.18
CA GLU A 251 -13.61 15.28 8.80
C GLU A 251 -14.31 14.94 10.13
N MET A 252 -15.17 13.91 10.14
CA MET A 252 -15.83 13.42 11.36
C MET A 252 -14.85 12.93 12.43
N ILE A 253 -13.72 12.32 12.04
CA ILE A 253 -12.66 11.92 12.98
C ILE A 253 -12.00 13.16 13.59
N ILE A 254 -11.61 14.13 12.76
CA ILE A 254 -10.92 15.36 13.18
C ILE A 254 -11.83 16.24 14.04
N GLU A 255 -13.13 16.26 13.78
CA GLU A 255 -14.12 16.98 14.59
C GLU A 255 -14.12 16.54 16.05
N GLN A 256 -13.85 15.26 16.33
CA GLN A 256 -13.79 14.69 17.69
C GLN A 256 -12.51 15.06 18.45
N ILE A 257 -11.57 15.76 17.80
CA ILE A 257 -10.32 16.23 18.39
C ILE A 257 -10.53 17.61 19.03
N ASP A 258 -9.95 17.79 20.21
CA ASP A 258 -9.96 19.05 20.95
C ASP A 258 -8.83 19.98 20.48
N VAL A 259 -9.05 20.61 19.33
CA VAL A 259 -8.22 21.68 18.74
C VAL A 259 -9.11 22.71 18.04
N ASP A 260 -8.59 23.92 17.79
CA ASP A 260 -9.37 24.98 17.17
C ASP A 260 -9.73 24.69 15.70
N LYS A 261 -10.69 25.45 15.15
CA LYS A 261 -11.19 25.21 13.79
C LYS A 261 -10.11 25.40 12.71
N ASN A 262 -9.25 26.41 12.85
CA ASN A 262 -8.21 26.69 11.85
C ASN A 262 -7.18 25.56 11.82
N GLU A 263 -6.86 25.00 12.98
CA GLU A 263 -5.99 23.84 13.12
C GLU A 263 -6.63 22.59 12.54
N LYS A 264 -7.94 22.34 12.78
CA LYS A 264 -8.67 21.24 12.12
C LYS A 264 -8.61 21.32 10.60
N ASP A 265 -8.90 22.49 10.04
CA ASP A 265 -8.88 22.71 8.58
C ASP A 265 -7.48 22.46 8.00
N LYS A 266 -6.44 22.88 8.73
CA LYS A 266 -5.04 22.62 8.37
C LYS A 266 -4.70 21.12 8.42
N LEU A 267 -5.09 20.42 9.48
CA LEU A 267 -4.87 18.98 9.61
C LEU A 267 -5.54 18.21 8.48
N ILE A 268 -6.81 18.53 8.15
CA ILE A 268 -7.54 17.89 7.06
C ILE A 268 -6.81 18.12 5.72
N LYS A 269 -6.36 19.34 5.46
CA LYS A 269 -5.60 19.68 4.24
C LYS A 269 -4.30 18.89 4.14
N ASP A 270 -3.50 18.87 5.20
CA ASP A 270 -2.20 18.20 5.20
C ASP A 270 -2.34 16.69 5.15
N MET A 271 -3.24 16.10 5.94
CA MET A 271 -3.53 14.66 5.87
C MET A 271 -4.09 14.25 4.51
N THR A 272 -4.85 15.13 3.83
CA THR A 272 -5.27 14.90 2.45
C THR A 272 -4.08 14.78 1.51
N PHE A 273 -3.10 15.66 1.65
CA PHE A 273 -1.89 15.63 0.83
C PHE A 273 -1.02 14.38 1.09
N TYR A 274 -0.84 14.01 2.35
CA TYR A 274 0.04 12.89 2.73
C TYR A 274 -0.61 11.51 2.60
N TYR A 275 -1.93 11.37 2.81
CA TYR A 275 -2.57 10.07 3.01
C TYR A 275 -3.78 9.78 2.10
N ASN A 276 -4.40 10.79 1.50
CA ASN A 276 -5.52 10.58 0.59
C ASN A 276 -5.05 10.26 -0.83
N GLY A 277 -5.88 9.54 -1.57
CA GLY A 277 -5.75 9.49 -3.03
C GLY A 277 -6.00 8.13 -3.62
N TYR A 278 -6.22 7.11 -2.78
CA TYR A 278 -6.56 5.77 -3.22
C TYR A 278 -7.98 5.73 -3.77
N LYS A 279 -8.15 5.04 -4.89
CA LYS A 279 -9.39 4.85 -5.63
C LYS A 279 -9.29 3.49 -6.34
N PHE A 280 -10.19 2.57 -5.98
CA PHE A 280 -10.14 1.18 -6.45
C PHE A 280 -11.17 0.89 -7.55
N ASN A 281 -12.19 1.73 -7.68
CA ASN A 281 -13.10 1.75 -8.83
C ASN A 281 -13.02 3.11 -9.54
N LYS A 282 -13.15 3.15 -10.86
CA LYS A 282 -13.09 4.38 -11.68
C LYS A 282 -14.15 5.44 -11.34
N ASN A 283 -15.30 5.04 -10.83
CA ASN A 283 -16.40 5.91 -10.40
C ASN A 283 -16.38 6.18 -8.89
N GLY A 284 -15.57 5.42 -8.13
CA GLY A 284 -15.44 5.58 -6.68
C GLY A 284 -14.85 6.92 -6.24
N GLU A 285 -15.10 7.28 -4.99
CA GLU A 285 -14.44 8.42 -4.35
C GLU A 285 -12.99 8.09 -3.94
N LYS A 286 -12.20 9.14 -3.66
CA LYS A 286 -10.86 8.96 -3.10
C LYS A 286 -10.95 8.69 -1.60
N ILE A 287 -10.17 7.72 -1.15
CA ILE A 287 -10.10 7.31 0.24
C ILE A 287 -8.68 7.40 0.80
N PHE A 288 -8.61 7.51 2.13
CA PHE A 288 -7.41 7.58 2.94
C PHE A 288 -7.04 6.17 3.42
N ASN A 289 -5.74 5.91 3.57
CA ASN A 289 -5.26 4.73 4.27
C ASN A 289 -5.59 4.85 5.79
N PRO A 290 -6.34 3.90 6.39
CA PRO A 290 -6.74 3.97 7.79
C PRO A 290 -5.57 3.95 8.78
N ASP A 291 -4.59 3.07 8.56
CA ASP A 291 -3.47 2.90 9.48
C ASP A 291 -2.60 4.15 9.52
N MET A 292 -2.25 4.71 8.35
CA MET A 292 -1.50 5.98 8.26
C MET A 292 -2.26 7.14 8.91
N THR A 293 -3.58 7.20 8.71
CA THR A 293 -4.46 8.21 9.35
C THR A 293 -4.41 8.06 10.87
N MET A 294 -4.59 6.85 11.40
CA MET A 294 -4.59 6.60 12.85
C MET A 294 -3.20 6.79 13.47
N TYR A 295 -2.13 6.40 12.77
CA TYR A 295 -0.75 6.67 13.16
C TYR A 295 -0.50 8.16 13.36
N PHE A 296 -0.88 8.97 12.36
CA PHE A 296 -0.72 10.41 12.42
C PHE A 296 -1.45 11.00 13.62
N LEU A 297 -2.73 10.66 13.78
CA LEU A 297 -3.57 11.19 14.85
C LEU A 297 -3.07 10.77 16.23
N LYS A 298 -2.67 9.51 16.40
CA LYS A 298 -2.11 9.02 17.67
C LYS A 298 -0.89 9.82 18.11
N ASN A 299 0.03 10.09 17.19
CA ASN A 299 1.24 10.88 17.48
C ASN A 299 0.91 12.35 17.74
N TYR A 300 0.08 12.94 16.87
CA TYR A 300 -0.30 14.34 16.97
C TYR A 300 -1.04 14.64 18.28
N LEU A 301 -1.97 13.77 18.70
CA LEU A 301 -2.68 13.95 19.97
C LEU A 301 -1.78 13.81 21.20
N ARG A 302 -0.76 12.95 21.11
CA ARG A 302 0.19 12.69 22.21
C ARG A 302 1.19 13.82 22.38
N TYR A 303 1.73 14.34 21.28
CA TYR A 303 2.86 15.28 21.30
C TYR A 303 2.49 16.71 20.89
N LYS A 304 1.24 16.94 20.45
CA LYS A 304 0.74 18.24 19.97
C LYS A 304 1.60 18.85 18.85
N ARG A 305 2.19 17.97 18.03
CA ARG A 305 2.99 18.32 16.84
C ARG A 305 2.87 17.22 15.80
N TYR A 306 3.19 17.55 14.55
CA TYR A 306 3.25 16.55 13.47
C TYR A 306 4.24 15.43 13.83
N PRO A 307 3.98 14.17 13.42
CA PRO A 307 4.98 13.12 13.46
C PRO A 307 6.24 13.57 12.71
N GLU A 308 7.42 13.28 13.26
CA GLU A 308 8.70 13.53 12.57
C GLU A 308 8.75 12.74 11.26
N GLU A 309 8.42 11.45 11.33
CA GLU A 309 8.19 10.59 10.17
C GLU A 309 6.71 10.55 9.81
N MET A 310 6.36 10.90 8.57
CA MET A 310 4.97 10.90 8.11
C MET A 310 4.43 9.50 7.78
N ILE A 311 5.22 8.45 7.97
CA ILE A 311 4.81 7.07 7.74
C ILE A 311 5.21 6.21 8.94
N ASP A 312 4.33 5.29 9.29
CA ASP A 312 4.63 4.28 10.28
C ASP A 312 5.75 3.33 9.79
N PHE A 313 6.67 2.95 10.68
CA PHE A 313 7.79 2.07 10.32
C PHE A 313 7.33 0.70 9.78
N ASN A 314 6.27 0.11 10.34
CA ASN A 314 5.77 -1.18 9.87
C ASN A 314 5.10 -1.04 8.50
N VAL A 315 4.36 0.05 8.29
CA VAL A 315 3.77 0.36 6.97
C VAL A 315 4.87 0.57 5.93
N ARG A 316 5.93 1.33 6.26
CA ARG A 316 7.10 1.52 5.40
C ARG A 316 7.75 0.18 5.03
N THR A 317 7.97 -0.70 6.02
CA THR A 317 8.56 -2.03 5.78
C THR A 317 7.65 -2.91 4.91
N ASP A 318 6.34 -2.91 5.17
CA ASP A 318 5.35 -3.64 4.37
C ASP A 318 5.38 -3.20 2.90
N TYR A 319 5.33 -1.89 2.65
CA TYR A 319 5.41 -1.32 1.31
C TYR A 319 6.77 -1.57 0.64
N GLY A 320 7.88 -1.48 1.37
CA GLY A 320 9.21 -1.78 0.84
C GLY A 320 9.33 -3.23 0.38
N ARG A 321 8.90 -4.21 1.20
CA ARG A 321 8.90 -5.65 0.84
C ARG A 321 8.05 -5.91 -0.40
N ILE A 322 6.88 -5.28 -0.46
CA ILE A 322 5.92 -5.39 -1.55
C ILE A 322 6.40 -4.70 -2.83
N ASN A 323 7.09 -3.57 -2.72
CA ASN A 323 7.64 -2.89 -3.89
C ASN A 323 8.77 -3.72 -4.51
N ARG A 324 9.65 -4.29 -3.67
CA ARG A 324 10.71 -5.22 -4.12
C ARG A 324 10.13 -6.43 -4.86
N LEU A 325 9.03 -6.98 -4.35
CA LEU A 325 8.26 -8.02 -5.03
C LEU A 325 7.90 -7.62 -6.45
N ALA A 326 7.28 -6.45 -6.64
CA ALA A 326 6.94 -5.97 -7.98
C ALA A 326 8.19 -5.80 -8.84
N ILE A 327 9.19 -5.09 -8.32
CA ILE A 327 10.43 -4.72 -9.02
C ILE A 327 11.18 -5.92 -9.59
N ASN A 328 11.19 -7.07 -8.92
CA ASN A 328 11.86 -8.28 -9.41
C ASN A 328 11.33 -8.78 -10.77
N PHE A 329 10.16 -8.31 -11.22
CA PHE A 329 9.51 -8.78 -12.44
C PHE A 329 9.78 -7.97 -13.71
N LYS A 330 10.25 -6.71 -13.64
CA LYS A 330 10.41 -5.84 -14.82
C LYS A 330 11.60 -4.90 -14.71
N ASP A 331 12.02 -4.40 -15.88
CA ASP A 331 13.17 -3.51 -16.04
C ASP A 331 12.89 -2.08 -15.52
N ASP A 332 13.95 -1.39 -15.09
CA ASP A 332 13.89 -0.14 -14.31
C ASP A 332 13.29 1.07 -15.06
N SER A 333 13.20 0.98 -16.38
CA SER A 333 12.68 2.04 -17.25
C SER A 333 11.26 2.43 -16.91
N LEU A 334 10.40 1.44 -16.62
CA LEU A 334 8.98 1.70 -16.36
C LEU A 334 8.74 2.36 -15.00
N ILE A 335 9.49 1.98 -13.96
CA ILE A 335 9.45 2.66 -12.66
C ILE A 335 9.97 4.10 -12.81
N THR A 336 11.07 4.27 -13.55
CA THR A 336 11.64 5.60 -13.83
C THR A 336 10.64 6.48 -14.57
N ASP A 337 9.91 5.96 -15.56
CA ASP A 337 8.88 6.71 -16.27
C ASP A 337 7.67 7.05 -15.37
N ILE A 338 7.23 6.13 -14.51
CA ILE A 338 6.16 6.40 -13.52
C ILE A 338 6.58 7.53 -12.57
N MET A 339 7.83 7.52 -12.11
CA MET A 339 8.33 8.52 -11.17
C MET A 339 8.50 9.90 -11.80
N ASN A 340 8.90 9.95 -13.08
CA ASN A 340 9.03 11.20 -13.82
C ASN A 340 7.68 11.79 -14.24
N THR A 341 6.81 10.97 -14.85
CA THR A 341 5.51 11.45 -15.37
C THR A 341 4.41 11.49 -14.32
N GLY A 342 4.62 10.82 -13.18
CA GLY A 342 3.65 10.63 -12.10
C GLY A 342 2.50 9.68 -12.42
N LYS A 343 2.40 9.17 -13.66
CA LYS A 343 1.25 8.42 -14.16
C LYS A 343 1.65 7.34 -15.17
N THR A 344 0.82 6.33 -15.34
CA THR A 344 0.95 5.34 -16.42
C THR A 344 -0.41 4.84 -16.87
N LYS A 345 -0.52 4.51 -18.15
CA LYS A 345 -1.74 3.95 -18.74
C LYS A 345 -1.66 2.43 -18.77
N THR A 346 -2.74 1.75 -18.41
CA THR A 346 -2.84 0.28 -18.49
C THR A 346 -4.29 -0.17 -18.65
N LYS A 347 -4.49 -1.33 -19.23
CA LYS A 347 -5.68 -2.14 -18.96
C LYS A 347 -5.48 -2.79 -17.59
N LEU A 348 -6.47 -2.67 -16.70
CA LEU A 348 -6.39 -3.29 -15.39
C LEU A 348 -6.70 -4.78 -15.52
N VAL A 349 -5.76 -5.63 -15.12
CA VAL A 349 -5.92 -7.08 -15.16
C VAL A 349 -6.35 -7.57 -13.77
N GLU A 350 -7.46 -8.31 -13.71
CA GLU A 350 -8.04 -8.76 -12.43
C GLU A 350 -7.43 -10.05 -11.88
N LYS A 351 -6.93 -10.90 -12.77
CA LYS A 351 -6.34 -12.21 -12.44
C LYS A 351 -5.16 -12.46 -13.37
N PHE A 352 -4.03 -12.84 -12.80
CA PHE A 352 -2.82 -13.20 -13.53
C PHE A 352 -1.93 -14.08 -12.67
N ASN A 353 -1.16 -14.95 -13.31
CA ASN A 353 -0.18 -15.84 -12.66
C ASN A 353 1.23 -15.23 -12.67
N ILE A 354 2.14 -15.81 -11.88
CA ILE A 354 3.53 -15.34 -11.80
C ILE A 354 4.29 -15.51 -13.12
N SER A 355 4.01 -16.55 -13.90
CA SER A 355 4.76 -16.86 -15.11
C SER A 355 4.56 -15.77 -16.18
N SER A 356 3.35 -15.23 -16.28
CA SER A 356 3.01 -14.12 -17.19
C SER A 356 3.50 -12.74 -16.72
N MET A 357 4.00 -12.59 -15.49
CA MET A 357 4.46 -11.29 -14.96
C MET A 357 5.67 -10.73 -15.71
N TYR A 358 6.60 -11.60 -16.11
CA TYR A 358 7.84 -11.19 -16.78
C TYR A 358 7.58 -10.69 -18.21
N ASP A 359 6.55 -11.21 -18.87
CA ASP A 359 6.27 -10.91 -20.28
C ASP A 359 5.21 -9.82 -20.42
N ASN A 360 4.23 -9.74 -19.52
CA ASN A 360 3.13 -8.78 -19.62
C ASN A 360 3.29 -7.54 -18.73
N THR A 361 3.55 -6.40 -19.36
CA THR A 361 3.66 -5.09 -18.69
C THR A 361 2.36 -4.64 -17.99
N GLU A 362 1.19 -5.05 -18.49
CA GLU A 362 -0.10 -4.72 -17.84
C GLU A 362 -0.26 -5.43 -16.51
N ASN A 363 0.24 -6.67 -16.38
CA ASN A 363 0.21 -7.43 -15.13
C ASN A 363 1.06 -6.74 -14.07
N PHE A 364 2.26 -6.27 -14.42
CA PHE A 364 3.11 -5.49 -13.51
C PHE A 364 2.44 -4.19 -13.04
N LYS A 365 1.87 -3.40 -13.97
CA LYS A 365 1.16 -2.16 -13.62
C LYS A 365 -0.06 -2.43 -12.75
N SER A 366 -0.79 -3.51 -13.03
CA SER A 366 -1.94 -3.96 -12.24
C SER A 366 -1.51 -4.43 -10.85
N LEU A 367 -0.38 -5.14 -10.74
CA LEU A 367 0.19 -5.55 -9.46
C LEU A 367 0.49 -4.32 -8.59
N LEU A 368 1.19 -3.30 -9.12
CA LEU A 368 1.44 -2.05 -8.40
C LEU A 368 0.14 -1.38 -7.89
N PHE A 369 -0.97 -1.51 -8.62
CA PHE A 369 -2.28 -1.05 -8.18
C PHE A 369 -2.82 -1.85 -6.98
N TYR A 370 -2.82 -3.18 -7.03
CA TYR A 370 -3.31 -4.02 -5.92
C TYR A 370 -2.44 -3.90 -4.66
N LEU A 371 -1.15 -3.69 -4.85
CA LEU A 371 -0.18 -3.42 -3.80
C LEU A 371 -0.32 -2.02 -3.18
N GLY A 372 -1.12 -1.14 -3.79
CA GLY A 372 -1.35 0.23 -3.31
C GLY A 372 -0.19 1.18 -3.59
N MET A 373 0.73 0.81 -4.49
CA MET A 373 1.80 1.68 -4.98
C MET A 373 1.28 2.64 -6.06
N LEU A 374 0.26 2.20 -6.81
CA LEU A 374 -0.48 3.01 -7.77
C LEU A 374 -1.97 2.98 -7.47
N THR A 375 -2.70 3.95 -8.02
CA THR A 375 -4.15 4.02 -7.89
C THR A 375 -4.79 4.75 -9.07
N ILE A 376 -6.11 4.60 -9.25
CA ILE A 376 -6.81 5.19 -10.40
C ILE A 376 -6.86 6.71 -10.24
N LYS A 377 -6.28 7.42 -11.21
CA LYS A 377 -6.33 8.90 -11.33
C LYS A 377 -7.25 9.37 -12.45
N GLY A 378 -7.58 8.50 -13.40
CA GLY A 378 -8.46 8.81 -14.52
C GLY A 378 -8.76 7.58 -15.37
N VAL A 379 -9.59 7.77 -16.40
CA VAL A 379 -9.97 6.74 -17.37
C VAL A 379 -9.79 7.32 -18.76
N GLU A 380 -9.31 6.50 -19.68
CA GLU A 380 -9.16 6.86 -21.09
C GLU A 380 -9.61 5.68 -21.96
N ALA A 381 -10.82 5.80 -22.53
CA ALA A 381 -11.51 4.72 -23.22
C ALA A 381 -11.57 3.43 -22.36
N ASN A 382 -10.93 2.35 -22.82
CA ASN A 382 -10.88 1.06 -22.14
C ASN A 382 -9.71 0.93 -21.13
N ASN A 383 -8.90 1.97 -20.97
CA ASN A 383 -7.75 1.96 -20.07
C ASN A 383 -7.98 2.82 -18.84
N VAL A 384 -7.28 2.48 -17.76
CA VAL A 384 -7.16 3.35 -16.58
C VAL A 384 -5.84 4.10 -16.63
N ILE A 385 -5.86 5.34 -16.16
CA ILE A 385 -4.66 6.11 -15.86
C ILE A 385 -4.36 5.87 -14.39
N LEU A 386 -3.31 5.10 -14.12
CA LEU A 386 -2.79 4.86 -12.79
C LEU A 386 -1.78 5.96 -12.43
N GLY A 387 -1.67 6.31 -11.15
CA GLY A 387 -0.64 7.22 -10.66
C GLY A 387 -0.40 7.02 -9.16
N ILE A 388 0.66 7.63 -8.65
CA ILE A 388 1.06 7.50 -7.25
C ILE A 388 -0.06 8.07 -6.35
N PRO A 389 -0.52 7.33 -5.31
CA PRO A 389 -1.67 7.73 -4.50
C PRO A 389 -1.49 9.08 -3.82
N ASN A 390 -0.39 9.24 -3.07
CA ASN A 390 -0.12 10.36 -2.18
C ASN A 390 1.39 10.58 -2.01
N TYR A 391 1.76 11.63 -1.27
CA TYR A 391 3.17 11.99 -1.08
C TYR A 391 3.97 10.92 -0.31
N VAL A 392 3.34 10.22 0.63
CA VAL A 392 4.01 9.17 1.40
C VAL A 392 4.45 8.01 0.51
N ILE A 393 3.58 7.55 -0.41
CA ILE A 393 3.97 6.51 -1.37
C ILE A 393 5.03 7.02 -2.35
N LYS A 394 5.00 8.31 -2.71
CA LYS A 394 6.05 8.92 -3.55
C LYS A 394 7.43 8.84 -2.89
N ASN A 395 7.51 9.12 -1.58
CA ASN A 395 8.74 8.98 -0.80
C ASN A 395 9.26 7.54 -0.81
N ILE A 396 8.39 6.53 -0.67
CA ILE A 396 8.81 5.11 -0.69
C ILE A 396 9.49 4.74 -2.02
N TYR A 397 8.99 5.26 -3.15
CA TYR A 397 9.65 5.06 -4.44
C TYR A 397 11.04 5.68 -4.49
N TRP A 398 11.23 6.88 -3.92
CA TRP A 398 12.56 7.50 -3.82
C TRP A 398 13.49 6.71 -2.90
N GLU A 399 13.04 6.31 -1.71
CA GLU A 399 13.82 5.47 -0.77
C GLU A 399 14.31 4.18 -1.46
N GLU A 400 13.46 3.51 -2.23
CA GLU A 400 13.84 2.29 -2.94
C GLU A 400 14.80 2.55 -4.13
N PHE A 401 14.69 3.69 -4.81
CA PHE A 401 15.69 4.07 -5.82
C PHE A 401 17.04 4.39 -5.16
N TYR A 402 17.02 5.00 -3.97
CA TYR A 402 18.23 5.29 -3.18
C TYR A 402 18.96 4.01 -2.82
N ASP A 403 18.23 3.04 -2.25
CA ASP A 403 18.79 1.75 -1.83
C ASP A 403 19.48 1.01 -2.98
N ARG A 404 19.01 1.18 -4.23
CA ARG A 404 19.65 0.57 -5.41
C ARG A 404 20.97 1.24 -5.77
N ILE A 405 20.99 2.57 -5.82
CA ILE A 405 22.25 3.31 -6.07
C ILE A 405 23.22 3.02 -4.93
N ASN A 406 22.76 3.03 -3.70
CA ASN A 406 23.61 2.74 -2.55
C ASN A 406 24.21 1.33 -2.59
N LYS A 407 23.47 0.33 -3.10
CA LYS A 407 24.02 -1.02 -3.33
C LYS A 407 25.10 -1.08 -4.40
N SER A 408 25.04 -0.23 -5.43
CA SER A 408 26.03 -0.24 -6.51
C SER A 408 27.31 0.50 -6.16
N ILE A 409 27.22 1.67 -5.53
CA ILE A 409 28.38 2.57 -5.31
C ILE A 409 28.72 2.84 -3.84
N ARG A 410 27.93 2.36 -2.88
CA ARG A 410 28.11 2.59 -1.42
C ARG A 410 28.23 4.07 -1.06
N LEU A 411 27.07 4.71 -0.96
CA LEU A 411 26.93 6.12 -0.61
C LEU A 411 27.24 6.39 0.85
N ASP A 412 27.86 7.55 1.11
CA ASP A 412 28.06 8.06 2.48
C ASP A 412 26.86 8.94 2.88
N ASN A 413 25.88 8.33 3.56
CA ASN A 413 24.67 9.02 4.01
C ASN A 413 24.99 10.24 4.88
N SER A 414 26.10 10.23 5.64
CA SER A 414 26.44 11.33 6.54
C SER A 414 26.85 12.57 5.75
N LYS A 415 27.69 12.41 4.72
CA LYS A 415 28.07 13.51 3.82
C LYS A 415 26.89 14.09 3.06
N ILE A 416 25.99 13.22 2.57
CA ILE A 416 24.78 13.65 1.87
C ILE A 416 23.91 14.49 2.81
N ALA A 417 23.62 13.98 4.02
CA ALA A 417 22.83 14.70 5.01
C ALA A 417 23.48 16.04 5.44
N ASP A 418 24.79 16.05 5.69
CA ASP A 418 25.53 17.26 6.04
C ASP A 418 25.49 18.30 4.92
N SER A 419 25.62 17.87 3.66
CA SER A 419 25.53 18.76 2.50
C SER A 419 24.13 19.38 2.34
N ILE A 420 23.07 18.60 2.55
CA ILE A 420 21.67 19.09 2.55
C ILE A 420 21.42 20.00 3.76
N SER A 421 22.07 19.73 4.89
CA SER A 421 22.02 20.59 6.08
C SER A 421 22.57 21.99 5.79
N LYS A 422 23.72 22.09 5.10
CA LYS A 422 24.27 23.38 4.65
C LYS A 422 23.33 24.08 3.66
N MET A 423 22.66 23.33 2.77
CA MET A 423 21.66 23.91 1.87
C MET A 423 20.51 24.57 2.63
N ARG A 424 19.98 23.92 3.69
CA ARG A 424 18.80 24.41 4.43
C ARG A 424 19.11 25.47 5.49
N ILE A 425 20.31 25.45 6.08
CA ILE A 425 20.71 26.39 7.16
C ILE A 425 21.47 27.60 6.60
N ASP A 426 22.45 27.36 5.73
CA ASP A 426 23.40 28.38 5.26
C ASP A 426 23.07 28.87 3.83
N GLY A 427 22.24 28.11 3.10
CA GLY A 427 21.91 28.40 1.72
C GLY A 427 23.07 28.07 0.78
N GLU A 428 23.92 27.12 1.15
CA GLU A 428 25.13 26.72 0.45
C GLU A 428 24.90 25.37 -0.25
N ILE A 429 25.05 25.31 -1.58
CA ILE A 429 24.79 24.08 -2.37
C ILE A 429 26.04 23.46 -3.02
N THR A 430 27.15 24.19 -3.08
CA THR A 430 28.41 23.70 -3.66
C THR A 430 28.87 22.39 -3.01
N THR A 431 28.76 22.24 -1.68
CA THR A 431 29.07 20.96 -1.02
C THR A 431 28.21 19.81 -1.57
N PHE A 432 26.90 20.03 -1.74
CA PHE A 432 25.99 19.00 -2.27
C PHE A 432 26.31 18.67 -3.74
N ILE A 433 26.68 19.67 -4.53
CA ILE A 433 27.00 19.50 -5.95
C ILE A 433 28.31 18.73 -6.13
N GLU A 434 29.30 18.93 -5.26
CA GLU A 434 30.53 18.14 -5.24
C GLU A 434 30.23 16.66 -4.93
N GLU A 435 29.42 16.39 -3.90
CA GLU A 435 28.99 15.03 -3.58
C GLU A 435 28.18 14.40 -4.72
N PHE A 436 27.24 15.15 -5.31
CA PHE A 436 26.47 14.72 -6.47
C PHE A 436 27.39 14.38 -7.66
N LYS A 437 28.40 15.20 -7.94
CA LYS A 437 29.38 14.94 -9.00
C LYS A 437 30.19 13.67 -8.73
N ASN A 438 30.62 13.44 -7.48
CA ASN A 438 31.33 12.21 -7.11
C ASN A 438 30.46 10.97 -7.36
N ILE A 439 29.19 11.04 -6.95
CA ILE A 439 28.20 9.98 -7.18
C ILE A 439 28.04 9.68 -8.67
N LEU A 440 27.93 10.70 -9.54
CA LEU A 440 27.82 10.50 -10.98
C LEU A 440 29.06 9.85 -11.59
N ASN A 441 30.26 10.16 -11.07
CA ASN A 441 31.52 9.58 -11.56
C ASN A 441 31.63 8.09 -11.25
N ASP A 442 31.12 7.67 -10.09
CA ASP A 442 31.18 6.29 -9.59
C ASP A 442 30.15 5.36 -10.26
N LEU A 443 29.20 5.91 -11.02
CA LEU A 443 28.21 5.12 -11.76
C LEU A 443 28.85 4.16 -12.76
N SER A 444 28.30 2.95 -12.84
CA SER A 444 28.81 1.88 -13.68
C SER A 444 28.50 2.09 -15.17
N ASN A 445 29.19 1.38 -16.05
CA ASN A 445 28.90 1.41 -17.49
C ASN A 445 27.46 0.98 -17.83
N ARG A 446 26.83 0.16 -16.98
CA ARG A 446 25.42 -0.24 -17.14
C ARG A 446 24.47 0.92 -16.84
N ASP A 447 24.79 1.73 -15.84
CA ASP A 447 24.03 2.94 -15.51
C ASP A 447 24.18 3.99 -16.63
N LEU A 448 25.37 4.05 -17.26
CA LEU A 448 25.64 4.97 -18.38
C LEU A 448 24.79 4.69 -19.63
N MET A 449 24.33 3.46 -19.84
CA MET A 449 23.40 3.14 -20.95
C MET A 449 22.05 3.85 -20.80
N ARG A 450 21.71 4.29 -19.58
CA ARG A 450 20.43 4.93 -19.23
C ARG A 450 20.60 6.40 -18.87
N PHE A 451 21.80 6.95 -19.07
CA PHE A 451 22.17 8.28 -18.60
C PHE A 451 21.58 9.37 -19.50
N ASP A 452 20.42 9.87 -19.09
CA ASP A 452 19.72 11.01 -19.67
C ASP A 452 19.28 11.98 -18.57
N GLU A 453 18.61 13.08 -18.95
CA GLU A 453 18.13 14.08 -18.00
C GLU A 453 17.21 13.48 -16.92
N LYS A 454 16.35 12.55 -17.32
CA LYS A 454 15.40 11.87 -16.42
C LYS A 454 16.13 11.04 -15.36
N TYR A 455 17.17 10.32 -15.75
CA TYR A 455 17.96 9.52 -14.83
C TYR A 455 18.74 10.40 -13.85
N VAL A 456 19.39 11.46 -14.34
CA VAL A 456 20.09 12.46 -13.52
C VAL A 456 19.12 13.13 -12.52
N LYS A 457 17.92 13.50 -12.97
CA LYS A 457 16.85 14.02 -12.12
C LYS A 457 16.46 13.03 -11.03
N MET A 458 16.32 11.75 -11.38
CA MET A 458 15.96 10.71 -10.41
C MET A 458 17.00 10.56 -9.31
N ILE A 459 18.30 10.63 -9.65
CA ILE A 459 19.39 10.62 -8.66
C ILE A 459 19.23 11.81 -7.71
N LEU A 460 19.06 13.03 -8.23
CA LEU A 460 18.87 14.23 -7.40
C LEU A 460 17.68 14.11 -6.44
N LEU A 461 16.49 13.76 -6.95
CA LEU A 461 15.27 13.59 -6.15
C LEU A 461 15.49 12.59 -5.01
N THR A 462 16.21 11.52 -5.32
CA THR A 462 16.49 10.43 -4.40
C THR A 462 17.49 10.84 -3.32
N LEU A 463 18.55 11.59 -3.67
CA LEU A 463 19.49 12.14 -2.69
C LEU A 463 18.81 13.12 -1.73
N PHE A 464 17.93 13.99 -2.25
CA PHE A 464 17.15 14.89 -1.40
C PHE A 464 16.17 14.15 -0.48
N ALA A 465 15.69 12.97 -0.87
CA ALA A 465 14.79 12.17 -0.07
C ALA A 465 15.48 11.55 1.15
N VAL A 466 16.81 11.38 1.14
CA VAL A 466 17.60 10.77 2.23
C VAL A 466 17.49 11.54 3.54
N ASP A 467 17.74 12.86 3.48
CA ASP A 467 17.67 13.72 4.66
C ASP A 467 16.20 13.96 5.08
N ASN A 468 15.26 13.80 4.12
CA ASN A 468 13.82 13.86 4.34
C ASN A 468 13.33 15.17 5.02
N THR A 469 14.13 16.25 5.04
CA THR A 469 13.75 17.54 5.65
C THR A 469 13.02 18.47 4.69
N TYR A 470 13.19 18.28 3.38
CA TYR A 470 12.45 19.00 2.35
C TYR A 470 11.23 18.23 1.86
N LEU A 471 10.20 18.99 1.50
CA LEU A 471 9.08 18.53 0.69
C LEU A 471 9.48 18.72 -0.77
N ILE A 472 9.75 17.61 -1.45
CA ILE A 472 10.26 17.58 -2.81
C ILE A 472 9.09 17.62 -3.79
N ASN A 473 8.97 18.70 -4.52
CA ASN A 473 8.01 18.83 -5.59
C ASN A 473 8.74 18.76 -6.93
N SER A 474 8.45 17.70 -7.69
CA SER A 474 9.01 17.49 -9.03
C SER A 474 7.93 17.75 -10.06
N GLU A 475 8.28 18.34 -11.21
CA GLU A 475 7.33 18.70 -12.28
C GLU A 475 6.22 19.60 -11.76
N LEU A 476 6.60 20.68 -11.09
CA LEU A 476 5.63 21.61 -10.52
C LEU A 476 4.99 22.44 -11.60
N GLU A 477 3.70 22.17 -11.86
CA GLU A 477 2.90 22.96 -12.78
C GLU A 477 2.74 24.38 -12.24
N ASN A 478 3.40 25.32 -12.92
CA ASN A 478 3.24 26.75 -12.72
C ASN A 478 2.51 27.33 -13.93
N ASN A 479 1.89 28.50 -13.78
CA ASN A 479 1.24 29.22 -14.89
C ASN A 479 2.19 29.54 -16.08
N SER A 480 3.48 29.24 -15.96
CA SER A 480 4.54 29.56 -16.92
C SER A 480 5.37 28.34 -17.36
N GLY A 481 4.97 27.11 -16.99
CA GLY A 481 5.65 25.86 -17.33
C GLY A 481 5.84 24.94 -16.12
N TYR A 482 6.72 23.94 -16.25
CA TYR A 482 7.03 22.97 -15.19
C TYR A 482 8.46 23.18 -14.70
N SER A 483 8.65 23.58 -13.44
CA SER A 483 9.99 23.59 -12.84
C SER A 483 10.42 22.18 -12.49
N ASP A 484 11.68 21.84 -12.73
CA ASP A 484 12.17 20.48 -12.52
C ASP A 484 12.03 20.01 -11.07
N ILE A 485 12.61 20.75 -10.13
CA ILE A 485 12.60 20.41 -8.70
C ILE A 485 12.40 21.68 -7.87
N TYR A 486 11.46 21.64 -6.93
CA TYR A 486 11.31 22.64 -5.88
C TYR A 486 11.34 21.96 -4.50
N LEU A 487 12.34 22.31 -3.72
CA LEU A 487 12.53 21.88 -2.34
C LEU A 487 11.87 22.87 -1.41
N LYS A 488 10.68 22.53 -0.94
CA LYS A 488 9.89 23.33 -0.01
C LYS A 488 10.12 22.90 1.43
N THR A 489 10.03 23.83 2.36
CA THR A 489 10.11 23.51 3.79
C THR A 489 9.00 22.57 4.22
N LYS A 490 9.35 21.47 4.90
CA LYS A 490 8.37 20.62 5.58
C LYS A 490 7.90 21.24 6.87
N ILE A 491 6.63 21.01 7.19
CA ILE A 491 6.02 21.56 8.41
C ILE A 491 6.72 21.09 9.69
N GLN A 492 7.23 19.86 9.72
CA GLN A 492 7.98 19.28 10.84
C GLN A 492 9.30 20.01 11.09
N PHE A 493 9.90 20.58 10.06
CA PHE A 493 11.26 21.11 10.06
C PHE A 493 11.31 22.61 9.81
N LYS A 494 10.18 23.32 10.01
CA LYS A 494 10.07 24.75 9.74
C LYS A 494 11.12 25.60 10.47
N GLU A 495 11.46 25.21 11.70
CA GLU A 495 12.47 25.91 12.50
C GLU A 495 13.92 25.61 12.09
N TYR A 496 14.12 24.54 11.32
CA TYR A 496 15.45 24.04 10.90
C TYR A 496 15.73 24.25 9.41
N THR A 497 14.81 24.86 8.67
CA THR A 497 14.91 25.08 7.23
C THR A 497 14.66 26.55 6.94
N LYS A 498 15.75 27.29 6.74
CA LYS A 498 15.73 28.73 6.44
C LYS A 498 15.59 28.99 4.94
N TYR A 499 16.18 28.12 4.12
CA TYR A 499 16.21 28.28 2.67
C TYR A 499 15.35 27.23 1.97
N GLU A 500 14.67 27.64 0.91
CA GLU A 500 14.00 26.77 -0.06
C GLU A 500 14.71 26.86 -1.40
N TRP A 501 14.60 25.82 -2.23
CA TRP A 501 15.38 25.73 -3.46
C TRP A 501 14.52 25.45 -4.68
N LEU A 502 14.62 26.31 -5.68
CA LEU A 502 14.14 26.06 -7.03
C LEU A 502 15.31 25.64 -7.91
N ILE A 503 15.25 24.44 -8.46
CA ILE A 503 16.34 23.84 -9.23
C ILE A 503 15.81 23.51 -10.63
N GLU A 504 16.42 24.13 -11.63
CA GLU A 504 16.26 23.75 -13.03
C GLU A 504 17.40 22.82 -13.42
N LEU A 505 17.08 21.72 -14.10
CA LEU A 505 18.07 20.73 -14.53
C LEU A 505 18.17 20.74 -16.06
N LYS A 506 19.40 20.63 -16.55
CA LYS A 506 19.68 20.36 -17.97
C LYS A 506 20.75 19.29 -18.11
N TYR A 507 20.55 18.36 -19.03
CA TYR A 507 21.55 17.38 -19.41
C TYR A 507 22.04 17.59 -20.84
N ILE A 508 23.36 17.52 -21.02
CA ILE A 508 24.03 17.64 -22.32
C ILE A 508 24.90 16.40 -22.51
N LYS A 509 24.78 15.75 -23.66
CA LYS A 509 25.72 14.68 -24.04
C LYS A 509 27.12 15.26 -24.22
N GLU A 510 28.16 14.49 -23.90
CA GLU A 510 29.55 14.96 -24.00
C GLU A 510 29.92 15.42 -25.43
N SER A 511 29.40 14.74 -26.45
CA SER A 511 29.54 15.11 -27.87
C SER A 511 28.86 16.45 -28.24
N GLU A 512 27.98 16.97 -27.39
CA GLU A 512 27.19 18.17 -27.61
C GLU A 512 27.61 19.33 -26.70
N LYS A 513 28.75 19.22 -25.99
CA LYS A 513 29.26 20.23 -25.05
C LYS A 513 29.31 21.66 -25.64
N LYS A 514 29.50 21.81 -26.95
CA LYS A 514 29.42 23.10 -27.66
C LYS A 514 28.09 23.86 -27.48
N LYS A 515 27.00 23.18 -27.10
CA LYS A 515 25.69 23.78 -26.83
C LYS A 515 25.55 24.35 -25.40
N LEU A 516 26.57 24.23 -24.55
CA LEU A 516 26.52 24.62 -23.13
C LEU A 516 26.03 26.06 -22.91
N GLU A 517 26.63 27.04 -23.59
CA GLU A 517 26.25 28.46 -23.41
C GLU A 517 24.82 28.75 -23.89
N SER A 518 24.35 28.11 -24.97
CA SER A 518 22.96 28.27 -25.42
C SER A 518 21.96 27.67 -24.42
N ILE A 519 22.24 26.47 -23.91
CA ILE A 519 21.37 25.77 -22.95
C ILE A 519 21.36 26.49 -21.60
N LYS A 520 22.51 27.03 -21.19
CA LYS A 520 22.63 27.89 -20.00
C LYS A 520 21.71 29.11 -20.10
N LYS A 521 21.74 29.81 -21.23
CA LYS A 521 20.89 30.99 -21.43
C LYS A 521 19.40 30.63 -21.35
N GLU A 522 19.01 29.54 -22.01
CA GLU A 522 17.63 29.04 -22.00
C GLU A 522 17.18 28.63 -20.58
N GLY A 523 18.00 27.87 -19.86
CA GLY A 523 17.69 27.43 -18.50
C GLY A 523 17.55 28.59 -17.52
N LEU A 524 18.40 29.62 -17.62
CA LEU A 524 18.29 30.83 -16.81
C LEU A 524 17.03 31.65 -17.14
N GLU A 525 16.61 31.68 -18.40
CA GLU A 525 15.35 32.31 -18.81
C GLU A 525 14.13 31.54 -18.27
N GLN A 526 14.17 30.20 -18.25
CA GLN A 526 13.14 29.36 -17.65
C GLN A 526 13.05 29.58 -16.13
N LEU A 527 14.19 29.55 -15.44
CA LEU A 527 14.27 29.74 -13.99
C LEU A 527 13.66 31.09 -13.55
N LYS A 528 14.00 32.19 -14.25
CA LYS A 528 13.41 33.52 -14.00
C LYS A 528 11.89 33.56 -14.19
N LYS A 529 11.34 32.80 -15.14
CA LYS A 529 9.88 32.71 -15.32
C LYS A 529 9.23 32.01 -14.12
N TYR A 530 9.85 30.96 -13.61
CA TYR A 530 9.34 30.19 -12.49
C TYR A 530 9.37 30.97 -11.17
N GLU A 531 10.45 31.70 -10.88
CA GLU A 531 10.56 32.58 -9.70
C GLU A 531 9.39 33.56 -9.57
N ASN A 532 8.92 34.10 -10.71
CA ASN A 532 7.85 35.09 -10.74
C ASN A 532 6.44 34.48 -10.68
N SER A 533 6.32 33.15 -10.54
CA SER A 533 5.02 32.48 -10.48
C SER A 533 4.29 32.77 -9.16
N LYS A 534 2.97 32.95 -9.22
CA LYS A 534 2.13 33.22 -8.03
C LYS A 534 2.27 32.13 -6.96
N MET A 535 2.45 30.89 -7.37
CA MET A 535 2.54 29.75 -6.47
C MET A 535 3.77 29.81 -5.56
N ILE A 536 4.92 30.21 -6.11
CA ILE A 536 6.15 30.41 -5.33
C ILE A 536 6.02 31.63 -4.42
N ASN A 537 5.43 32.72 -4.91
CA ASN A 537 5.22 33.92 -4.10
C ASN A 537 4.26 33.72 -2.90
N GLU A 538 3.34 32.75 -2.97
CA GLU A 538 2.47 32.39 -1.84
C GLU A 538 3.13 31.42 -0.86
N SER A 539 4.09 30.60 -1.29
CA SER A 539 4.77 29.60 -0.44
C SER A 539 5.93 30.14 0.38
N VAL A 540 6.61 31.20 -0.09
CA VAL A 540 7.86 31.74 0.47
C VAL A 540 7.64 32.73 1.65
N ARG A 541 6.44 32.79 2.24
CA ARG A 541 6.13 33.80 3.29
C ARG A 541 7.02 33.73 4.54
N ASP A 542 7.61 32.56 4.84
CA ASP A 542 8.41 32.32 6.05
C ASP A 542 9.83 31.77 5.77
N SER A 543 10.27 31.74 4.51
CA SER A 543 11.55 31.14 4.09
C SER A 543 12.25 31.99 3.01
N ILE A 544 13.53 31.72 2.74
CA ILE A 544 14.28 32.43 1.69
C ILE A 544 14.43 31.49 0.49
N LEU A 545 13.83 31.85 -0.64
CA LEU A 545 14.00 31.10 -1.88
C LEU A 545 15.39 31.37 -2.50
N LYS A 546 16.09 30.30 -2.88
CA LYS A 546 17.23 30.32 -3.79
C LYS A 546 16.88 29.58 -5.06
N SER A 547 17.30 30.10 -6.19
CA SER A 547 17.08 29.47 -7.49
C SER A 547 18.41 29.19 -8.15
N ILE A 548 18.55 28.02 -8.76
CA ILE A 548 19.77 27.60 -9.43
C ILE A 548 19.48 26.85 -10.72
N LEU A 549 20.41 26.95 -11.66
CA LEU A 549 20.46 26.09 -12.83
C LEU A 549 21.61 25.08 -12.68
N VAL A 550 21.29 23.79 -12.73
CA VAL A 550 22.26 22.69 -12.75
C VAL A 550 22.36 22.14 -14.16
N ILE A 551 23.56 22.19 -14.74
CA ILE A 551 23.83 21.59 -16.06
C ILE A 551 24.83 20.46 -15.92
N VAL A 552 24.42 19.25 -16.31
CA VAL A 552 25.27 18.06 -16.32
C VAL A 552 25.73 17.78 -17.75
N VAL A 553 27.04 17.70 -17.99
CA VAL A 553 27.64 17.40 -19.30
C VAL A 553 28.34 16.04 -19.24
N GLY A 554 27.83 15.06 -19.99
CA GLY A 554 28.28 13.67 -19.85
C GLY A 554 28.08 13.21 -18.40
N LYS A 555 29.05 12.49 -17.82
CA LYS A 555 29.01 12.11 -16.39
C LYS A 555 30.01 12.86 -15.51
N ASN A 556 30.97 13.56 -16.12
CA ASN A 556 32.16 14.07 -15.44
C ASN A 556 32.07 15.55 -15.04
N GLU A 557 31.14 16.30 -15.64
CA GLU A 557 31.06 17.75 -15.49
C GLU A 557 29.67 18.17 -15.01
N VAL A 558 29.64 18.94 -13.93
CA VAL A 558 28.43 19.54 -13.37
C VAL A 558 28.71 21.03 -13.18
N TYR A 559 27.86 21.87 -13.76
CA TYR A 559 27.92 23.33 -13.68
C TYR A 559 26.71 23.86 -12.92
N VAL A 560 26.91 24.89 -12.10
CA VAL A 560 25.86 25.55 -11.32
C VAL A 560 25.91 27.04 -11.58
N TYR A 561 24.75 27.65 -11.86
CA TYR A 561 24.61 29.07 -12.17
C TYR A 561 23.50 29.74 -11.35
#